data_AF-A0A8S2L5A1-F1
#
_entry.id   AF-A0A8S2L5A1-F1
#
_cell.length_a   1.000
_cell.length_b   1.000
_cell.length_c   1.000
_cell.angle_alpha   90.00
_cell.angle_beta   90.00
_cell.angle_gamma   90.00
#
_symmetry.space_group_name_H-M   'P 1'
#
loop_
_entity.id
_entity.type
_entity.pdbx_description
1 polymer ?
#
loop_
_entity_poly.entity_id
_entity_poly.type
_entity_poly.pdbx_seq_one_letter_code
_entity_poly.pdbx_strand_id
1 'polypeptide(L)'
;PLPSLRTIGNPVQDDLNCSVATTLPAMMDFQDGDFARQHPKFKFNEYLKIELNADDLNITNSISHRVHKVFLIYWSLLNLRREHRSTQISKRIIAACDWKALKHGLPAGILHDFFCSITKLAKDGIKIMINGVEKHYYVSPLYTLGDYPAQQAIHGRKESVSAARFCPGCDVLSNTYVNTIDQLPNNYTIADYNQACGETEAATQNGYEVSWH
;
A
#
# COMPACT_ATOMS: atom_id res chain seq x y z
N PRO A 1 6.28 -20.80 -51.09
CA PRO A 1 5.72 -19.42 -51.16
C PRO A 1 4.53 -19.29 -50.19
N LEU A 2 4.79 -18.68 -49.04
CA LEU A 2 3.79 -18.43 -47.99
C LEU A 2 2.89 -17.24 -48.38
N PRO A 3 1.59 -17.26 -48.03
CA PRO A 3 0.69 -16.15 -48.34
C PRO A 3 0.97 -14.95 -47.42
N SER A 4 0.86 -13.76 -47.99
CA SER A 4 1.11 -12.45 -47.39
C SER A 4 0.27 -12.19 -46.14
N LEU A 5 0.93 -11.77 -45.06
CA LEU A 5 0.30 -11.21 -43.86
C LEU A 5 -0.51 -9.96 -44.24
N ARG A 6 -1.82 -10.00 -44.01
CA ARG A 6 -2.69 -8.82 -44.05
C ARG A 6 -2.34 -7.93 -42.87
N THR A 7 -2.01 -6.68 -43.15
CA THR A 7 -1.91 -5.60 -42.18
C THR A 7 -3.26 -5.47 -41.46
N ILE A 8 -3.30 -5.77 -40.16
CA ILE A 8 -4.43 -5.42 -39.32
C ILE A 8 -4.39 -3.90 -39.20
N GLY A 9 -5.41 -3.24 -39.76
CA GLY A 9 -5.54 -1.79 -39.74
C GLY A 9 -5.51 -1.24 -38.31
N ASN A 10 -4.98 -0.02 -38.17
CA ASN A 10 -5.03 0.74 -36.93
C ASN A 10 -6.46 0.72 -36.38
N PRO A 11 -6.67 0.44 -35.07
CA PRO A 11 -7.98 0.65 -34.49
C PRO A 11 -8.33 2.13 -34.63
N VAL A 12 -9.46 2.36 -35.27
CA VAL A 12 -10.10 3.66 -35.46
C VAL A 12 -10.24 4.32 -34.09
N GLN A 13 -9.65 5.51 -33.92
CA GLN A 13 -9.95 6.42 -32.83
C GLN A 13 -11.34 7.02 -33.09
N ASP A 14 -12.41 6.24 -32.86
CA ASP A 14 -13.75 6.79 -32.81
C ASP A 14 -14.09 7.13 -31.35
N ASP A 15 -14.03 8.44 -31.08
CA ASP A 15 -14.90 9.20 -30.17
C ASP A 15 -15.16 8.64 -28.76
N LEU A 16 -14.17 8.82 -27.88
CA LEU A 16 -14.41 9.06 -26.45
C LEU A 16 -14.80 10.54 -26.21
N ASN A 17 -15.80 11.03 -26.94
CA ASN A 17 -16.47 12.29 -26.59
C ASN A 17 -17.54 11.99 -25.54
N CYS A 18 -17.10 11.67 -24.33
CA CYS A 18 -17.94 11.82 -23.15
C CYS A 18 -17.78 13.27 -22.67
N SER A 19 -18.65 14.16 -23.16
CA SER A 19 -18.79 15.51 -22.61
C SER A 19 -19.44 15.43 -21.22
N VAL A 20 -18.65 14.98 -20.25
CA VAL A 20 -19.01 15.08 -18.83
C VAL A 20 -18.87 16.53 -18.43
N ALA A 21 -19.96 17.09 -17.89
CA ALA A 21 -20.07 18.45 -17.40
C ALA A 21 -18.82 18.92 -16.62
N THR A 22 -18.29 20.06 -17.04
CA THR A 22 -17.04 20.69 -16.62
C THR A 22 -17.08 21.32 -15.22
N THR A 23 -17.66 20.65 -14.22
CA THR A 23 -17.65 21.12 -12.82
C THR A 23 -17.69 19.97 -11.80
N LEU A 24 -16.96 18.89 -12.04
CA LEU A 24 -16.52 18.04 -10.92
C LEU A 24 -15.27 18.69 -10.32
N PRO A 25 -15.12 18.77 -8.98
CA PRO A 25 -13.86 19.18 -8.37
C PRO A 25 -12.75 18.36 -9.00
N ALA A 26 -11.65 19.02 -9.38
CA ALA A 26 -10.45 18.33 -9.85
C ALA A 26 -10.18 17.19 -8.88
N MET A 27 -10.15 15.97 -9.41
CA MET A 27 -10.01 14.75 -8.64
C MET A 27 -8.62 14.73 -7.99
N MET A 28 -8.50 15.33 -6.80
CA MET A 28 -7.23 15.43 -6.06
C MET A 28 -6.73 14.04 -5.65
N ASP A 29 -5.43 13.84 -5.68
CA ASP A 29 -4.75 12.62 -5.25
C ASP A 29 -3.69 12.90 -4.17
N PHE A 30 -2.98 11.85 -3.74
CA PHE A 30 -1.92 11.95 -2.74
C PHE A 30 -0.87 13.03 -3.06
N GLN A 31 -0.54 13.24 -4.34
CA GLN A 31 0.46 14.22 -4.75
C GLN A 31 -0.01 15.67 -4.62
N ASP A 32 -1.33 15.89 -4.61
CA ASP A 32 -1.94 17.21 -4.41
C ASP A 32 -1.95 17.63 -2.93
N GLY A 33 -1.77 16.66 -2.01
CA GLY A 33 -1.74 16.90 -0.57
C GLY A 33 -0.52 17.71 -0.11
N ASP A 34 -0.71 18.51 0.94
CA ASP A 34 0.35 19.35 1.52
C ASP A 34 1.60 18.56 1.91
N PHE A 35 1.40 17.36 2.46
CA PHE A 35 2.49 16.46 2.79
C PHE A 35 3.39 16.19 1.57
N ALA A 36 2.81 15.75 0.45
CA ALA A 36 3.60 15.40 -0.73
C ALA A 36 4.27 16.62 -1.37
N ARG A 37 3.61 17.79 -1.35
CA ARG A 37 4.14 19.05 -1.88
C ARG A 37 5.30 19.61 -1.05
N GLN A 38 5.27 19.42 0.26
CA GLN A 38 6.30 19.94 1.17
C GLN A 38 7.41 18.93 1.48
N HIS A 39 7.16 17.63 1.24
CA HIS A 39 8.11 16.58 1.58
C HIS A 39 9.44 16.74 0.81
N PRO A 40 10.60 16.68 1.50
CA PRO A 40 11.91 16.95 0.91
C PRO A 40 12.25 16.10 -0.32
N LYS A 41 11.65 14.93 -0.48
CA LYS A 41 11.87 14.02 -1.61
C LYS A 41 10.68 13.93 -2.57
N PHE A 42 9.43 14.06 -2.10
CA PHE A 42 8.26 13.86 -2.97
C PHE A 42 7.96 15.07 -3.87
N LYS A 43 8.47 16.25 -3.53
CA LYS A 43 8.31 17.43 -4.37
C LYS A 43 9.12 17.41 -5.68
N PHE A 44 10.08 16.49 -5.80
CA PHE A 44 11.01 16.41 -6.93
C PHE A 44 10.63 15.29 -7.89
N ASN A 45 10.79 15.53 -9.19
CA ASN A 45 10.40 14.58 -10.25
C ASN A 45 11.43 13.47 -10.45
N GLU A 46 12.64 13.67 -9.96
CA GLU A 46 13.75 12.73 -9.95
C GLU A 46 13.54 11.61 -8.93
N TYR A 47 12.51 11.70 -8.09
CA TYR A 47 12.14 10.65 -7.15
C TYR A 47 10.98 9.80 -7.66
N LEU A 48 11.23 8.52 -7.81
CA LEU A 48 10.24 7.48 -7.94
C LEU A 48 9.60 7.25 -6.56
N LYS A 49 8.31 7.53 -6.50
CA LYS A 49 7.47 7.46 -5.31
C LYS A 49 6.77 6.11 -5.35
N ILE A 50 7.04 5.27 -4.37
CA ILE A 50 6.49 3.91 -4.32
C ILE A 50 5.41 3.85 -3.25
N GLU A 51 4.31 3.21 -3.59
CA GLU A 51 3.21 2.88 -2.69
C GLU A 51 3.22 1.38 -2.46
N LEU A 52 3.08 0.96 -1.21
CA LEU A 52 2.84 -0.43 -0.85
C LEU A 52 1.37 -0.58 -0.54
N ASN A 53 0.75 -1.58 -1.12
CA ASN A 53 -0.63 -1.92 -0.87
C ASN A 53 -0.70 -3.31 -0.27
N ALA A 54 -1.61 -3.43 0.70
CA ALA A 54 -1.99 -4.68 1.32
C ALA A 54 -3.47 -4.94 1.07
N ASP A 55 -3.81 -6.18 0.74
CA ASP A 55 -5.18 -6.60 0.48
C ASP A 55 -5.39 -8.04 0.98
N ASP A 56 -6.58 -8.33 1.48
CA ASP A 56 -6.96 -9.66 1.93
C ASP A 56 -8.02 -10.29 1.00
N LEU A 57 -7.63 -11.38 0.34
CA LEU A 57 -8.46 -12.06 -0.63
C LEU A 57 -8.95 -13.40 -0.06
N ASN A 58 -10.24 -13.66 -0.19
CA ASN A 58 -10.80 -14.98 0.06
C ASN A 58 -10.88 -15.75 -1.25
N ILE A 59 -10.06 -16.80 -1.37
CA ILE A 59 -10.10 -17.72 -2.51
C ILE A 59 -10.91 -18.94 -2.11
N THR A 60 -11.98 -19.21 -2.86
CA THR A 60 -12.80 -20.40 -2.63
C THR A 60 -12.54 -21.40 -3.73
N ASN A 61 -12.21 -22.64 -3.36
CA ASN A 61 -12.21 -23.73 -4.32
C ASN A 61 -13.66 -24.17 -4.57
N SER A 62 -14.11 -24.11 -5.83
CA SER A 62 -15.48 -24.46 -6.22
C SER A 62 -15.84 -25.93 -5.97
N ILE A 63 -14.85 -26.81 -5.82
CA ILE A 63 -15.04 -28.25 -5.59
C ILE A 63 -15.12 -28.56 -4.10
N SER A 64 -14.24 -27.97 -3.28
CA SER A 64 -14.20 -28.28 -1.84
C SER A 64 -14.99 -27.30 -0.97
N HIS A 65 -15.46 -26.18 -1.54
CA HIS A 65 -16.05 -25.04 -0.83
C HIS A 65 -15.17 -24.48 0.31
N ARG A 66 -13.90 -24.89 0.36
CA ARG A 66 -12.96 -24.41 1.36
C ARG A 66 -12.52 -23.01 0.99
N VAL A 67 -12.69 -22.09 1.93
CA VAL A 67 -12.20 -20.72 1.83
C VAL A 67 -10.76 -20.67 2.33
N HIS A 68 -9.88 -20.15 1.50
CA HIS A 68 -8.48 -19.86 1.81
C HIS A 68 -8.32 -18.35 1.87
N LYS A 69 -7.95 -17.82 3.04
CA LYS A 69 -7.63 -16.41 3.21
C LYS A 69 -6.18 -16.17 2.80
N VAL A 70 -5.98 -15.38 1.77
CA VAL A 70 -4.68 -15.02 1.20
C VAL A 70 -4.43 -13.55 1.44
N PHE A 71 -3.23 -13.22 1.87
CA PHE A 71 -2.76 -11.85 1.96
C PHE A 71 -1.89 -11.51 0.76
N LEU A 72 -2.25 -10.43 0.09
CA LEU A 72 -1.53 -9.91 -1.06
C LEU A 72 -0.81 -8.63 -0.67
N ILE A 73 0.47 -8.59 -1.00
CA ILE A 73 1.27 -7.37 -0.90
C ILE A 73 1.74 -7.02 -2.30
N TYR A 74 1.45 -5.81 -2.74
CA TYR A 74 1.82 -5.32 -4.05
C TYR A 74 2.29 -3.88 -3.95
N TRP A 75 3.12 -3.44 -4.90
CA TRP A 75 3.52 -2.05 -5.00
C TRP A 75 2.99 -1.41 -6.27
N SER A 76 2.90 -0.08 -6.25
CA SER A 76 2.63 0.73 -7.43
C SER A 76 3.51 1.98 -7.43
N LEU A 77 3.68 2.56 -8.62
CA LEU A 77 4.43 3.80 -8.80
C LEU A 77 3.47 4.99 -8.76
N LEU A 78 3.65 5.90 -7.80
CA LEU A 78 2.79 7.07 -7.71
C LEU A 78 3.03 8.06 -8.83
N ASN A 79 4.22 8.10 -9.43
CA ASN A 79 4.52 9.00 -10.54
C ASN A 79 3.61 8.77 -11.75
N LEU A 80 2.92 7.62 -11.83
CA LEU A 80 1.86 7.41 -12.80
C LEU A 80 0.68 8.34 -12.53
N ARG A 81 0.09 8.87 -13.61
CA ARG A 81 -1.15 9.62 -13.50
C ARG A 81 -2.24 8.76 -12.85
N ARG A 82 -3.14 9.41 -12.12
CA ARG A 82 -4.20 8.77 -11.32
C ARG A 82 -4.97 7.73 -12.12
N GLU A 83 -5.32 8.05 -13.37
CA GLU A 83 -6.13 7.19 -14.25
C GLU A 83 -5.42 5.86 -14.58
N HIS A 84 -4.08 5.88 -14.60
CA HIS A 84 -3.26 4.70 -14.86
C HIS A 84 -2.90 3.95 -13.57
N ARG A 85 -2.82 4.65 -12.44
CA ARG A 85 -2.38 4.08 -11.16
C ARG A 85 -3.35 3.03 -10.60
N SER A 86 -4.66 3.23 -10.78
CA SER A 86 -5.69 2.30 -10.29
C SER A 86 -5.88 1.04 -11.13
N THR A 87 -5.17 0.91 -12.26
CA THR A 87 -5.29 -0.27 -13.12
C THR A 87 -4.60 -1.49 -12.49
N GLN A 88 -5.04 -2.71 -12.82
CA GLN A 88 -4.32 -3.90 -12.37
C GLN A 88 -2.91 -3.99 -12.97
N ILE A 89 -2.70 -3.42 -14.16
CA ILE A 89 -1.43 -3.47 -14.88
C ILE A 89 -0.35 -2.62 -14.21
N SER A 90 -0.71 -1.55 -13.48
CA SER A 90 0.23 -0.71 -12.73
C SER A 90 0.61 -1.28 -11.36
N LYS A 91 -0.13 -2.30 -10.89
CA LYS A 91 0.14 -2.98 -9.61
C LYS A 91 1.11 -4.15 -9.84
N ARG A 92 2.11 -4.26 -8.99
CA ARG A 92 3.15 -5.30 -9.05
C ARG A 92 3.17 -6.08 -7.76
N ILE A 93 2.81 -7.36 -7.82
CA ILE A 93 2.77 -8.24 -6.65
C ILE A 93 4.21 -8.46 -6.14
N ILE A 94 4.40 -8.25 -4.86
CA ILE A 94 5.63 -8.56 -4.12
C ILE A 94 5.49 -9.96 -3.52
N ALA A 95 4.38 -10.19 -2.85
CA ALA A 95 4.13 -11.44 -2.15
C ALA A 95 2.64 -11.79 -2.12
N ALA A 96 2.39 -13.10 -2.14
CA ALA A 96 1.10 -13.69 -1.85
C ALA A 96 1.33 -14.80 -0.83
N CYS A 97 0.65 -14.75 0.31
CA CYS A 97 0.88 -15.69 1.40
C CYS A 97 -0.42 -16.07 2.10
N ASP A 98 -0.44 -17.28 2.69
CA ASP A 98 -1.57 -17.68 3.54
C ASP A 98 -1.62 -16.74 4.75
N TRP A 99 -2.82 -16.26 5.07
CA TRP A 99 -3.05 -15.40 6.22
C TRP A 99 -2.50 -15.95 7.54
N LYS A 100 -2.55 -17.28 7.73
CA LYS A 100 -2.01 -17.93 8.93
C LYS A 100 -0.50 -17.76 9.04
N ALA A 101 0.19 -17.67 7.91
CA ALA A 101 1.62 -17.43 7.89
C ALA A 101 1.92 -16.02 8.43
N LEU A 102 1.13 -14.99 8.07
CA LEU A 102 1.39 -13.61 8.51
C LEU A 102 1.45 -13.43 10.04
N LYS A 103 0.62 -14.17 10.78
CA LYS A 103 0.48 -14.04 12.25
C LYS A 103 1.76 -14.34 13.05
N HIS A 104 2.80 -14.87 12.41
CA HIS A 104 4.06 -15.25 13.05
C HIS A 104 5.23 -14.30 12.77
N GLY A 105 4.97 -13.01 12.48
CA GLY A 105 6.03 -12.00 12.24
C GLY A 105 6.63 -12.05 10.83
N LEU A 106 5.94 -12.70 9.91
CA LEU A 106 6.35 -12.89 8.52
C LEU A 106 6.40 -11.62 7.64
N PRO A 107 5.67 -10.51 7.89
CA PRO A 107 5.74 -9.34 7.02
C PRO A 107 7.15 -8.78 6.85
N ALA A 108 7.93 -8.71 7.95
CA ALA A 108 9.31 -8.22 7.90
C ALA A 108 10.24 -9.14 7.09
N GLY A 109 10.09 -10.46 7.23
CA GLY A 109 10.86 -11.43 6.46
C GLY A 109 10.49 -11.47 4.99
N ILE A 110 9.20 -11.44 4.67
CA ILE A 110 8.67 -11.44 3.29
C ILE A 110 9.09 -10.16 2.55
N LEU A 111 9.10 -9.01 3.24
CA LEU A 111 9.43 -7.72 2.64
C LEU A 111 10.91 -7.36 2.74
N HIS A 112 11.74 -8.19 3.38
CA HIS A 112 13.15 -7.89 3.61
C HIS A 112 13.89 -7.52 2.32
N ASP A 113 13.86 -8.40 1.33
CA ASP A 113 14.59 -8.20 0.06
C ASP A 113 14.04 -7.03 -0.74
N PHE A 114 12.72 -6.80 -0.65
CA PHE A 114 12.08 -5.62 -1.22
C PHE A 114 12.62 -4.35 -0.57
N PHE A 115 12.62 -4.25 0.76
CA PHE A 115 13.14 -3.08 1.48
C PHE A 115 14.64 -2.87 1.29
N CYS A 116 15.44 -3.94 1.23
CA CYS A 116 16.85 -3.85 0.87
C CYS A 116 17.04 -3.23 -0.52
N SER A 117 16.24 -3.67 -1.49
CA SER A 117 16.27 -3.14 -2.86
C SER A 117 15.84 -1.67 -2.91
N ILE A 118 14.76 -1.30 -2.22
CA ILE A 118 14.30 0.09 -2.12
C ILE A 118 15.35 0.97 -1.45
N THR A 119 15.98 0.50 -0.37
CA THR A 119 17.02 1.24 0.35
C THR A 119 18.23 1.49 -0.54
N LYS A 120 18.64 0.47 -1.31
CA LYS A 120 19.71 0.60 -2.29
C LYS A 120 19.35 1.62 -3.38
N LEU A 121 18.16 1.53 -3.96
CA LEU A 121 17.69 2.47 -4.97
C LEU A 121 17.48 3.90 -4.43
N ALA A 122 17.16 4.04 -3.14
CA ALA A 122 17.06 5.35 -2.50
C ALA A 122 18.43 6.02 -2.34
N LYS A 123 19.50 5.23 -2.17
CA LYS A 123 20.88 5.71 -2.01
C LYS A 123 21.58 5.91 -3.36
N ASP A 124 21.57 4.87 -4.19
CA ASP A 124 22.38 4.80 -5.42
C ASP A 124 21.60 5.32 -6.64
N GLY A 125 20.27 5.30 -6.57
CA GLY A 125 19.39 5.59 -7.69
C GLY A 125 19.46 4.54 -8.80
N ILE A 126 18.80 4.85 -9.91
CA ILE A 126 18.74 4.04 -11.12
C ILE A 126 18.77 4.93 -12.36
N LYS A 127 19.56 4.52 -13.35
CA LYS A 127 19.61 5.17 -14.66
C LYS A 127 18.60 4.52 -15.60
N ILE A 128 17.73 5.32 -16.20
CA ILE A 128 16.67 4.88 -17.10
C ILE A 128 16.80 5.68 -18.40
N MET A 129 16.84 4.97 -19.52
CA MET A 129 16.77 5.57 -20.85
C MET A 129 15.31 5.86 -21.20
N ILE A 130 14.98 7.14 -21.39
CA ILE A 130 13.64 7.58 -21.81
C ILE A 130 13.79 8.39 -23.08
N ASN A 131 13.24 7.88 -24.19
CA ASN A 131 13.29 8.53 -25.51
C ASN A 131 14.73 8.91 -25.93
N GLY A 132 15.70 8.02 -25.68
CA GLY A 132 17.11 8.25 -26.02
C GLY A 132 17.88 9.15 -25.05
N VAL A 133 17.25 9.67 -23.99
CA VAL A 133 17.90 10.48 -22.96
C VAL A 133 18.07 9.64 -21.69
N GLU A 134 19.31 9.55 -21.20
CA GLU A 134 19.59 8.95 -19.89
C GLU A 134 19.08 9.89 -18.79
N LYS A 135 18.23 9.38 -17.90
CA LYS A 135 17.77 10.07 -16.70
C LYS A 135 18.14 9.26 -15.48
N HIS A 136 18.58 9.92 -14.43
CA HIS A 136 18.88 9.30 -13.14
C HIS A 136 17.74 9.59 -12.17
N TYR A 137 17.17 8.54 -11.62
CA TYR A 137 16.10 8.62 -10.64
C TYR A 137 16.52 8.00 -9.31
N TYR A 138 15.97 8.50 -8.21
CA TYR A 138 16.11 7.93 -6.87
C TYR A 138 14.77 7.38 -6.41
N VAL A 139 14.77 6.49 -5.43
CA VAL A 139 13.52 6.05 -4.80
C VAL A 139 13.29 6.80 -3.49
N SER A 140 12.07 7.28 -3.27
CA SER A 140 11.65 7.92 -2.02
C SER A 140 10.81 6.95 -1.18
N PRO A 141 10.85 7.03 0.16
CA PRO A 141 10.22 6.04 1.04
C PRO A 141 8.74 5.79 0.75
N LEU A 142 8.38 4.53 1.02
CA LEU A 142 7.05 3.95 0.92
C LEU A 142 6.06 4.64 1.85
N TYR A 143 4.81 4.72 1.41
CA TYR A 143 3.66 4.73 2.30
C TYR A 143 2.82 3.49 2.02
N THR A 144 2.19 2.96 3.06
CA THR A 144 1.35 1.77 3.02
C THR A 144 -0.12 2.20 2.91
N LEU A 145 -0.81 1.64 1.93
CA LEU A 145 -2.25 1.73 1.75
C LEU A 145 -2.87 0.34 1.89
N GLY A 146 -4.14 0.33 2.26
CA GLY A 146 -4.89 -0.88 2.51
C GLY A 146 -6.13 -0.55 3.32
N ASP A 147 -7.05 -1.50 3.42
CA ASP A 147 -8.08 -1.40 4.43
C ASP A 147 -7.46 -1.52 5.84
N TYR A 148 -8.23 -1.19 6.87
CA TYR A 148 -7.71 -1.13 8.23
C TYR A 148 -7.07 -2.47 8.67
N PRO A 149 -7.70 -3.64 8.50
CA PRO A 149 -7.08 -4.92 8.85
C PRO A 149 -5.80 -5.19 8.09
N ALA A 150 -5.75 -4.96 6.78
CA ALA A 150 -4.54 -5.22 6.01
C ALA A 150 -3.39 -4.28 6.37
N GLN A 151 -3.69 -3.02 6.72
CA GLN A 151 -2.71 -2.10 7.26
C GLN A 151 -2.15 -2.58 8.60
N GLN A 152 -2.98 -3.08 9.51
CA GLN A 152 -2.45 -3.63 10.78
C GLN A 152 -1.56 -4.86 10.52
N ALA A 153 -2.01 -5.75 9.64
CA ALA A 153 -1.30 -6.97 9.30
C ALA A 153 0.10 -6.70 8.71
N ILE A 154 0.22 -5.77 7.74
CA ILE A 154 1.49 -5.47 7.09
C ILE A 154 2.51 -4.80 8.03
N HIS A 155 2.04 -4.11 9.07
CA HIS A 155 2.89 -3.54 10.11
C HIS A 155 3.13 -4.51 11.28
N GLY A 156 2.64 -5.75 11.21
CA GLY A 156 2.83 -6.75 12.26
C GLY A 156 2.05 -6.46 13.55
N ARG A 157 0.93 -5.74 13.45
CA ARG A 157 0.09 -5.30 14.58
C ARG A 157 -1.20 -6.13 14.69
N LYS A 158 -1.89 -6.01 15.83
CA LYS A 158 -3.17 -6.69 16.06
C LYS A 158 -4.25 -6.11 15.15
N GLU A 159 -4.80 -6.97 14.30
CA GLU A 159 -5.82 -6.62 13.29
C GLU A 159 -7.22 -6.53 13.94
N SER A 160 -7.48 -5.45 14.67
CA SER A 160 -8.82 -5.18 15.18
C SER A 160 -9.05 -3.68 15.33
N VAL A 161 -10.21 -3.20 14.88
CA VAL A 161 -10.65 -1.82 15.12
C VAL A 161 -10.93 -1.56 16.60
N SER A 162 -11.15 -2.63 17.37
CA SER A 162 -11.29 -2.62 18.83
C SER A 162 -9.98 -2.98 19.53
N ALA A 163 -8.86 -3.06 18.81
CA ALA A 163 -7.56 -3.24 19.44
C ALA A 163 -7.30 -2.06 20.38
N ALA A 164 -6.71 -2.35 21.54
CA ALA A 164 -6.28 -1.31 22.46
C ALA A 164 -5.36 -0.30 21.77
N ARG A 165 -4.56 -0.73 20.78
CA ARG A 165 -3.76 0.13 19.92
C ARG A 165 -4.24 0.02 18.47
N PHE A 166 -5.13 0.91 18.08
CA PHE A 166 -5.82 0.83 16.78
C PHE A 166 -5.13 1.66 15.68
N CYS A 167 -4.23 2.57 16.02
CA CYS A 167 -3.58 3.44 15.04
C CYS A 167 -2.16 2.94 14.72
N PRO A 168 -1.88 2.43 13.50
CA PRO A 168 -0.56 1.88 13.17
C PRO A 168 0.54 2.96 13.17
N GLY A 169 0.17 4.22 12.93
CA GLY A 169 1.09 5.36 12.85
C GLY A 169 1.31 6.15 14.14
N CYS A 170 0.44 6.00 15.15
CA CYS A 170 0.51 6.83 16.36
C CYS A 170 0.62 6.03 17.65
N ASP A 171 0.44 4.71 17.60
CA ASP A 171 0.58 3.77 18.73
C ASP A 171 -0.21 4.15 19.99
N VAL A 172 -1.23 4.98 19.82
CA VAL A 172 -2.07 5.53 20.87
C VAL A 172 -3.02 4.45 21.38
N LEU A 173 -3.20 4.41 22.70
CA LEU A 173 -4.21 3.57 23.34
C LEU A 173 -5.62 4.09 23.05
N SER A 174 -6.59 3.20 22.86
CA SER A 174 -7.97 3.51 22.47
C SER A 174 -8.70 4.46 23.46
N ASN A 175 -8.19 4.59 24.68
CA ASN A 175 -8.71 5.48 25.72
C ASN A 175 -7.97 6.82 25.83
N THR A 176 -6.98 7.08 24.98
CA THR A 176 -6.12 8.27 25.05
C THR A 176 -6.37 9.15 23.83
N TYR A 177 -6.84 10.38 24.06
CA TYR A 177 -6.86 11.42 23.02
C TYR A 177 -5.49 12.10 22.97
N VAL A 178 -4.81 12.01 21.83
CA VAL A 178 -3.52 12.68 21.63
C VAL A 178 -3.62 13.60 20.41
N ASN A 179 -3.38 14.89 20.63
CA ASN A 179 -3.42 15.92 19.58
C ASN A 179 -2.08 16.08 18.84
N THR A 180 -1.05 15.31 19.21
CA THR A 180 0.26 15.29 18.56
C THR A 180 0.76 13.86 18.39
N ILE A 181 1.17 13.50 17.16
CA ILE A 181 1.76 12.20 16.82
C ILE A 181 3.27 12.40 16.77
N ASP A 182 3.93 12.36 17.92
CA ASP A 182 5.34 12.76 17.98
C ASP A 182 6.33 11.60 17.77
N GLN A 183 5.91 10.33 17.85
CA GLN A 183 6.83 9.21 17.66
C GLN A 183 6.15 7.98 17.02
N LEU A 184 6.59 7.64 15.81
CA LEU A 184 6.37 6.31 15.22
C LEU A 184 7.31 5.32 15.91
N PRO A 185 6.83 4.24 16.55
CA PRO A 185 7.71 3.22 17.09
C PRO A 185 8.44 2.53 15.93
N ASN A 186 9.77 2.70 15.90
CA ASN A 186 10.58 2.30 14.75
C ASN A 186 10.84 0.79 14.64
N ASN A 187 10.31 -0.08 15.50
CA ASN A 187 10.47 -1.54 15.40
C ASN A 187 9.40 -2.27 16.23
N TYR A 188 8.26 -2.62 15.63
CA TYR A 188 7.23 -3.41 16.29
C TYR A 188 7.65 -4.89 16.36
N THR A 189 7.77 -5.44 17.56
CA THR A 189 8.25 -6.81 17.81
C THR A 189 7.11 -7.80 18.09
N ILE A 190 7.41 -9.10 18.09
CA ILE A 190 6.45 -10.14 18.52
C ILE A 190 6.02 -9.92 19.98
N ALA A 191 6.91 -9.40 20.84
CA ALA A 191 6.58 -9.08 22.22
C ALA A 191 5.55 -7.95 22.28
N ASP A 192 5.72 -6.91 21.46
CA ASP A 192 4.77 -5.79 21.36
C ASP A 192 3.40 -6.25 20.80
N TYR A 193 3.40 -7.18 19.85
CA TYR A 193 2.17 -7.82 19.37
C TYR A 193 1.43 -8.57 20.48
N ASN A 194 2.15 -9.41 21.24
CA ASN A 194 1.58 -10.17 22.34
C ASN A 194 1.07 -9.27 23.46
N GLN A 195 1.79 -8.19 23.77
CA GLN A 195 1.36 -7.17 24.71
C GLN A 195 0.06 -6.50 24.24
N ALA A 196 -0.01 -6.04 22.99
CA ALA A 196 -1.23 -5.45 22.44
C ALA A 196 -2.41 -6.43 22.42
N CYS A 197 -2.13 -7.74 22.28
CA CYS A 197 -3.15 -8.78 22.43
C CYS A 197 -3.73 -8.81 23.83
N GLY A 198 -2.88 -8.87 24.86
CA GLY A 198 -3.29 -8.85 26.26
C GLY A 198 -3.99 -7.55 26.66
N GLU A 199 -3.49 -6.39 26.21
CA GLU A 199 -4.15 -5.08 26.43
C GLU A 199 -5.58 -5.07 25.87
N THR A 200 -5.78 -5.62 24.67
CA THR A 200 -7.10 -5.70 24.05
C THR A 200 -8.04 -6.69 24.76
N GLU A 201 -7.51 -7.82 25.24
CA GLU A 201 -8.29 -8.81 26.00
C GLU A 201 -8.74 -8.23 27.36
N ALA A 202 -7.82 -7.58 28.08
CA ALA A 202 -8.13 -6.83 29.29
C ALA A 202 -9.12 -5.70 29.03
N ALA A 203 -9.04 -5.04 27.88
CA ALA A 203 -10.00 -4.03 27.48
C ALA A 203 -11.41 -4.61 27.26
N THR A 204 -11.49 -5.75 26.60
CA THR A 204 -12.77 -6.42 26.32
C THR A 204 -13.46 -6.89 27.60
N GLN A 205 -12.69 -7.38 28.58
CA GLN A 205 -13.22 -7.83 29.87
C GLN A 205 -13.74 -6.69 30.77
N ASN A 206 -13.19 -5.48 30.62
CA ASN A 206 -13.57 -4.31 31.40
C ASN A 206 -14.72 -3.48 30.78
N GLY A 207 -15.26 -3.90 29.63
CA GLY A 207 -16.44 -3.26 29.03
C GLY A 207 -16.19 -1.89 28.40
N TYR A 208 -15.01 -1.66 27.79
CA TYR A 208 -14.78 -0.40 27.08
C TYR A 208 -15.59 -0.35 25.76
N GLU A 209 -16.62 0.48 25.72
CA GLU A 209 -17.32 0.83 24.47
C GLU A 209 -16.48 1.85 23.68
N VAL A 210 -16.11 1.49 22.45
CA VAL A 210 -15.56 2.45 21.48
C VAL A 210 -16.74 3.24 20.91
N SER A 211 -16.97 4.44 21.42
CA SER A 211 -17.96 5.37 20.87
C SER A 211 -17.33 6.14 19.70
N TRP A 212 -17.94 6.04 18.52
CA TRP A 212 -17.59 6.86 17.37
C TRP A 212 -18.53 8.07 17.38
N HIS A 213 -17.97 9.28 17.57
CA HIS A 213 -18.66 10.56 17.40
C HIS A 213 -18.22 11.21 16.09
#